data_AF-A0A556QSL2-F1
#
_entry.id   AF-A0A556QSL2-F1
#
_cell.length_a   1.000
_cell.length_b   1.000
_cell.length_c   1.000
_cell.angle_alpha   90.00
_cell.angle_beta   90.00
_cell.angle_gamma   90.00
#
_symmetry.space_group_name_H-M   'P 1'
#
loop_
_entity.id
_entity.type
_entity.pdbx_description
1 polymer ?
#
loop_
_entity_poly.entity_id
_entity_poly.type
_entity_poly.pdbx_seq_one_letter_code
_entity_poly.pdbx_strand_id
1 'polypeptide(L)'
;MKFFSHPRLALGFVFVCVCLGAPLSRAADSDEQILANFQVESARLKREVHEAGEDMAKVADLQKQMQALIKEVMGKVSPKSRTAFEVSLQVINPLMDGGIVYTEALQKYMDASGFDYTSATSTKIIDRRLEELAKLEKLNEGLLKRAISLETDIEAVLKASKMSAGEQASFLKGFQSSMNGRIGAMRAVRTLDARLYVEVRGIYGQLREQLGKWAVKEDVLTFEDDAQATIYNSRIERINVIAERQEVAQRRALDVK
;
A
#
# COMPACT_ATOMS: atom_id res chain seq x y z
N MET A 1 -6.36 -27.62 5.04
CA MET A 1 -6.40 -26.62 3.94
C MET A 1 -5.40 -25.54 4.31
N LYS A 2 -4.41 -25.19 3.48
CA LYS A 2 -3.44 -24.12 3.82
C LYS A 2 -4.19 -22.80 3.88
N PHE A 3 -4.56 -22.35 5.08
CA PHE A 3 -5.19 -21.06 5.28
C PHE A 3 -4.18 -19.97 4.95
N PHE A 4 -4.46 -19.23 3.88
CA PHE A 4 -3.89 -17.92 3.53
C PHE A 4 -2.36 -17.83 3.44
N SER A 5 -1.79 -18.18 2.29
CA SER A 5 -0.60 -17.47 1.79
C SER A 5 -1.08 -16.12 1.22
N HIS A 6 -1.19 -15.09 2.07
CA HIS A 6 -1.61 -13.76 1.63
C HIS A 6 -0.56 -13.15 0.71
N PRO A 7 -0.84 -12.95 -0.61
CA PRO A 7 0.13 -12.33 -1.48
C PRO A 7 0.25 -10.83 -1.15
N ARG A 8 1.39 -10.45 -0.56
CA ARG A 8 2.15 -9.23 -0.88
C ARG A 8 1.41 -7.90 -0.72
N LEU A 9 0.99 -7.56 0.49
CA LEU A 9 0.41 -6.24 0.85
C LEU A 9 1.43 -5.07 0.93
N ALA A 10 2.55 -5.14 0.20
CA ALA A 10 3.63 -4.17 0.23
C ALA A 10 3.59 -3.16 -0.93
N LEU A 11 2.43 -2.56 -1.23
CA LEU A 11 2.31 -1.57 -2.31
C LEU A 11 2.73 -0.14 -1.92
N GLY A 12 3.11 0.09 -0.65
CA GLY A 12 3.56 1.41 -0.20
C GLY A 12 4.90 1.86 -0.78
N PHE A 13 5.57 1.06 -1.62
CA PHE A 13 6.95 1.28 -2.04
C PHE A 13 7.15 1.88 -3.44
N VAL A 14 6.16 1.78 -4.32
CA VAL A 14 6.39 1.96 -5.77
C VAL A 14 6.51 3.45 -6.19
N PHE A 15 6.30 4.40 -5.27
CA PHE A 15 5.97 5.79 -5.61
C PHE A 15 7.12 6.72 -5.95
N VAL A 16 8.36 6.44 -5.53
CA VAL A 16 9.40 7.48 -5.54
C VAL A 16 10.03 7.72 -6.91
N CYS A 17 10.23 6.70 -7.76
CA CYS A 17 10.87 6.93 -9.08
C CYS A 17 9.96 7.64 -10.10
N VAL A 18 8.69 7.86 -9.78
CA VAL A 18 7.64 8.31 -10.73
C VAL A 18 7.84 9.75 -11.19
N CYS A 19 8.22 10.67 -10.29
CA CYS A 19 8.23 12.09 -10.63
C CYS A 19 9.58 12.60 -11.17
N LEU A 20 10.61 11.75 -11.18
CA LEU A 20 11.98 12.14 -11.55
C LEU A 20 12.32 11.85 -13.02
N GLY A 21 11.37 11.27 -13.76
CA GLY A 21 11.48 11.05 -15.20
C GLY A 21 11.08 12.26 -16.06
N ALA A 22 10.67 13.39 -15.44
CA ALA A 22 10.57 14.64 -16.18
C ALA A 22 11.97 15.03 -16.66
N PRO A 23 12.16 15.42 -17.93
CA PRO A 23 13.48 15.71 -18.46
C PRO A 23 14.06 16.89 -17.67
N LEU A 24 15.01 16.58 -16.78
CA LEU A 24 15.93 17.54 -16.17
C LEU A 24 16.88 18.02 -17.27
N SER A 25 16.30 18.69 -18.26
CA SER A 25 17.06 19.24 -19.38
C SER A 25 17.91 20.37 -18.80
N ARG A 26 19.21 20.10 -18.72
CA ARG A 26 20.29 20.90 -18.12
C ARG A 26 20.33 20.88 -16.59
N ALA A 27 20.62 19.71 -16.03
CA ALA A 27 21.30 19.60 -14.74
C ALA A 27 22.81 19.86 -14.95
N ALA A 28 23.54 20.32 -13.92
CA ALA A 28 25.00 20.32 -13.98
C ALA A 28 25.51 18.87 -14.03
N ASP A 29 26.66 18.60 -14.64
CA ASP A 29 27.22 17.24 -14.77
C ASP A 29 27.25 16.46 -13.43
N SER A 30 27.45 17.18 -12.31
CA SER A 30 27.40 16.61 -10.96
C SER A 30 26.00 16.20 -10.50
N ASP A 31 24.96 16.98 -10.85
CA ASP A 31 23.57 16.67 -10.53
C ASP A 31 23.10 15.44 -11.31
N GLU A 32 23.49 15.32 -12.59
CA GLU A 32 23.16 14.15 -13.41
C GLU A 32 23.72 12.87 -12.78
N GLN A 33 24.95 12.90 -12.29
CA GLN A 33 25.56 11.74 -11.64
C GLN A 33 24.90 11.40 -10.29
N ILE A 34 24.53 12.41 -9.49
CA ILE A 34 23.78 12.21 -8.24
C ILE A 34 22.43 11.54 -8.53
N LEU A 35 21.73 12.00 -9.56
CA LEU A 35 20.41 11.49 -9.92
C LEU A 35 20.48 10.11 -10.59
N ALA A 36 21.53 9.82 -11.37
CA ALA A 36 21.79 8.48 -11.89
C ALA A 36 22.03 7.48 -10.74
N ASN A 37 22.84 7.85 -9.75
CA ASN A 37 23.06 7.02 -8.56
C ASN A 37 21.76 6.81 -7.76
N PHE A 38 20.96 7.86 -7.61
CA PHE A 38 19.63 7.76 -7.01
C PHE A 38 18.73 6.76 -7.74
N GLN A 39 18.71 6.80 -9.08
CA GLN A 39 17.89 5.87 -9.88
C GLN A 39 18.33 4.42 -9.68
N VAL A 40 19.64 4.15 -9.66
CA VAL A 40 20.20 2.81 -9.39
C VAL A 40 19.78 2.32 -8.01
N GLU A 41 19.98 3.14 -6.99
CA GLU A 41 19.71 2.75 -5.61
C GLU A 41 18.21 2.62 -5.32
N SER A 42 17.40 3.51 -5.89
CA SER A 42 15.94 3.42 -5.83
C SER A 42 15.43 2.16 -6.53
N ALA A 43 16.04 1.75 -7.66
CA ALA A 43 15.72 0.50 -8.34
C ALA A 43 16.17 -0.75 -7.54
N ARG A 44 17.29 -0.68 -6.80
CA ARG A 44 17.71 -1.75 -5.87
C ARG A 44 16.68 -1.93 -4.76
N LEU A 45 16.35 -0.86 -4.05
CA LEU A 45 15.39 -0.92 -2.94
C LEU A 45 14.01 -1.41 -3.40
N LYS A 46 13.59 -1.06 -4.62
CA LYS A 46 12.34 -1.56 -5.21
C LYS A 46 12.33 -3.07 -5.42
N ARG A 47 13.45 -3.63 -5.88
CA ARG A 47 13.61 -5.10 -6.02
C ARG A 47 13.58 -5.77 -4.65
N GLU A 48 14.27 -5.20 -3.67
CA GLU A 48 14.32 -5.78 -2.33
C GLU A 48 12.96 -5.81 -1.63
N VAL A 49 12.10 -4.84 -1.90
CA VAL A 49 10.72 -4.85 -1.40
C VAL A 49 9.90 -5.92 -2.09
N HIS A 50 10.11 -6.14 -3.39
CA HIS A 50 9.49 -7.25 -4.09
C HIS A 50 9.94 -8.60 -3.51
N GLU A 51 11.24 -8.73 -3.23
CA GLU A 51 11.84 -9.93 -2.65
C GLU A 51 11.49 -10.15 -1.17
N ALA A 52 11.16 -9.08 -0.43
CA ALA A 52 10.72 -9.17 0.96
C ALA A 52 9.43 -9.99 1.14
N GLY A 53 8.61 -10.11 0.10
CA GLY A 53 7.44 -10.98 0.10
C GLY A 53 6.42 -10.60 1.17
N GLU A 54 6.28 -11.46 2.19
CA GLU A 54 5.33 -11.31 3.31
C GLU A 54 5.95 -10.65 4.56
N ASP A 55 7.25 -10.35 4.55
CA ASP A 55 7.95 -9.70 5.67
C ASP A 55 7.64 -8.19 5.71
N MET A 56 6.53 -7.82 6.38
CA MET A 56 6.08 -6.42 6.43
C MET A 56 7.01 -5.54 7.27
N ALA A 57 7.74 -6.11 8.23
CA ALA A 57 8.75 -5.36 8.99
C ALA A 57 9.90 -4.94 8.07
N LYS A 58 10.40 -5.84 7.22
CA LYS A 58 11.40 -5.54 6.19
C LYS A 58 10.87 -4.53 5.17
N VAL A 59 9.61 -4.65 4.74
CA VAL A 59 8.99 -3.67 3.83
C VAL A 59 8.96 -2.28 4.44
N ALA A 60 8.56 -2.15 5.71
CA ALA A 60 8.53 -0.87 6.41
C ALA A 60 9.95 -0.27 6.59
N ASP A 61 10.95 -1.11 6.88
CA ASP A 61 12.35 -0.66 6.95
C ASP A 61 12.88 -0.17 5.60
N LEU A 62 12.64 -0.92 4.53
CA LEU A 62 13.01 -0.51 3.18
C LEU A 62 12.34 0.82 2.81
N GLN A 63 11.08 1.05 3.21
CA GLN A 63 10.38 2.33 3.00
C GLN A 63 11.10 3.49 3.69
N LYS A 64 11.57 3.28 4.92
CA LYS A 64 12.38 4.26 5.66
C LYS A 64 13.73 4.50 4.98
N GLN A 65 14.39 3.47 4.45
CA GLN A 65 15.62 3.61 3.67
C GLN A 65 15.41 4.47 2.41
N MET A 66 14.30 4.29 1.69
CA MET A 66 13.95 5.12 0.54
C MET A 66 13.75 6.59 0.93
N GLN A 67 13.09 6.86 2.05
CA GLN A 67 12.93 8.24 2.57
C GLN A 67 14.27 8.87 2.94
N ALA A 68 15.17 8.09 3.55
CA ALA A 68 16.52 8.55 3.87
C ALA A 68 17.31 8.89 2.60
N LEU A 69 17.27 8.01 1.59
CA LEU A 69 17.91 8.23 0.28
C LEU A 69 17.40 9.49 -0.41
N ILE A 70 16.08 9.71 -0.41
CA ILE A 70 15.45 10.94 -0.92
C ILE A 70 16.03 12.18 -0.22
N LYS A 71 16.08 12.16 1.12
CA LYS A 71 16.56 13.29 1.92
C LYS A 71 18.03 13.59 1.66
N GLU A 72 18.84 12.54 1.48
CA GLU A 72 20.25 12.66 1.13
C GLU A 72 20.45 13.33 -0.23
N VAL A 73 19.74 12.86 -1.27
CA VAL A 73 19.83 13.40 -2.63
C VAL A 73 19.39 14.85 -2.68
N MET A 74 18.31 15.20 -1.96
CA MET A 74 17.83 16.56 -1.82
C MET A 74 18.89 17.53 -1.29
N GLY A 75 19.74 17.06 -0.37
CA GLY A 75 20.86 17.84 0.17
C GLY A 75 22.01 18.05 -0.81
N LYS A 76 22.10 17.25 -1.88
CA LYS A 76 23.25 17.21 -2.79
C LYS A 76 22.99 17.85 -4.15
N VAL A 77 21.74 17.85 -4.64
CA VAL A 77 21.40 18.45 -5.94
C VAL A 77 21.34 19.98 -5.90
N SER A 78 21.58 20.61 -7.06
CA SER A 78 21.47 22.07 -7.23
C SER A 78 20.06 22.60 -6.95
N PRO A 79 19.88 23.91 -6.64
CA PRO A 79 18.57 24.50 -6.36
C PRO A 79 17.53 24.31 -7.47
N LYS A 80 17.96 24.27 -8.74
CA LYS A 80 17.07 24.07 -9.89
C LYS A 80 16.51 22.64 -9.90
N SER A 81 17.39 21.64 -9.83
CA SER A 81 17.00 20.22 -9.76
C SER A 81 16.19 19.90 -8.50
N ARG A 82 16.52 20.57 -7.39
CA ARG A 82 15.79 20.47 -6.13
C ARG A 82 14.33 20.88 -6.26
N THR A 83 14.00 21.92 -7.01
CA THR A 83 12.62 22.42 -7.13
C THR A 83 11.66 21.36 -7.69
N ALA A 84 12.06 20.67 -8.77
CA ALA A 84 11.25 19.59 -9.36
C ALA A 84 11.10 18.40 -8.39
N PHE A 85 12.17 18.12 -7.63
CA PHE A 85 12.19 17.08 -6.61
C PHE A 85 11.25 17.44 -5.44
N GLU A 86 11.28 18.69 -4.96
CA GLU A 86 10.40 19.21 -3.89
C GLU A 86 8.93 19.11 -4.26
N VAL A 87 8.56 19.50 -5.49
CA VAL A 87 7.20 19.38 -6.01
C VAL A 87 6.71 17.93 -5.91
N SER A 88 7.56 16.98 -6.30
CA SER A 88 7.26 15.55 -6.24
C SER A 88 7.04 15.04 -4.82
N LEU A 89 7.92 15.45 -3.90
CA LEU A 89 7.90 15.01 -2.52
C LEU A 89 6.73 15.57 -1.73
N GLN A 90 6.30 16.80 -2.00
CA GLN A 90 5.12 17.39 -1.34
C GLN A 90 3.85 16.57 -1.59
N VAL A 91 3.78 15.90 -2.75
CA VAL A 91 2.64 15.07 -3.15
C VAL A 91 2.83 13.62 -2.69
N ILE A 92 4.03 13.06 -2.83
CA ILE A 92 4.31 11.63 -2.56
C ILE A 92 4.59 11.33 -1.09
N ASN A 93 5.28 12.20 -0.34
CA ASN A 93 5.69 11.89 1.04
C ASN A 93 4.50 11.49 1.94
N PRO A 94 3.35 12.19 1.91
CA PRO A 94 2.21 11.79 2.74
C PRO A 94 1.67 10.39 2.42
N LEU A 95 1.79 9.93 1.17
CA LEU A 95 1.45 8.55 0.81
C LEU A 95 2.48 7.55 1.33
N MET A 96 3.77 7.89 1.28
CA MET A 96 4.82 7.04 1.83
C MET A 96 4.70 6.91 3.35
N ASP A 97 4.54 8.04 4.05
CA ASP A 97 4.38 8.08 5.50
C ASP A 97 3.16 7.29 5.94
N GLY A 98 2.00 7.54 5.30
CA GLY A 98 0.79 6.77 5.56
C GLY A 98 0.96 5.28 5.23
N GLY A 99 1.74 4.97 4.19
CA GLY A 99 2.04 3.60 3.78
C GLY A 99 2.86 2.84 4.83
N ILE A 100 3.87 3.48 5.42
CA ILE A 100 4.67 2.91 6.52
C ILE A 100 3.77 2.61 7.72
N VAL A 101 2.97 3.59 8.15
CA VAL A 101 2.06 3.44 9.30
C VAL A 101 1.05 2.31 9.06
N TYR A 102 0.49 2.23 7.84
CA TYR A 102 -0.40 1.14 7.45
C TYR A 102 0.29 -0.23 7.50
N THR A 103 1.50 -0.35 6.93
CA THR A 103 2.25 -1.62 6.91
C THR A 103 2.62 -2.08 8.31
N GLU A 104 3.04 -1.18 9.19
CA GLU A 104 3.32 -1.48 10.59
C GLU A 104 2.06 -1.91 11.35
N ALA A 105 0.92 -1.26 11.11
CA ALA A 105 -0.36 -1.65 11.69
C ALA A 105 -0.83 -3.02 11.17
N LEU A 106 -0.60 -3.30 9.88
CA LEU A 106 -0.93 -4.59 9.28
C LEU A 106 -0.09 -5.71 9.90
N GLN A 107 1.21 -5.49 10.10
CA GLN A 107 2.07 -6.45 10.81
C GLN A 107 1.50 -6.77 12.20
N LYS A 108 1.14 -5.74 12.98
CA LYS A 108 0.54 -5.94 14.31
C LYS A 108 -0.75 -6.74 14.27
N TYR A 109 -1.57 -6.55 13.24
CA TYR A 109 -2.79 -7.34 13.03
C TYR A 109 -2.47 -8.79 12.68
N MET A 110 -1.47 -9.03 11.82
CA MET A 110 -1.01 -10.38 11.47
C MET A 110 -0.43 -11.12 12.68
N ASP A 111 0.39 -10.45 13.50
CA ASP A 111 0.98 -11.01 14.73
C ASP A 111 -0.08 -11.40 15.77
N ALA A 112 -1.26 -10.77 15.70
CA ALA A 112 -2.42 -11.12 16.53
C ALA A 112 -3.28 -12.25 15.91
N SER A 113 -2.75 -12.97 14.91
CA SER A 113 -3.45 -14.00 14.13
C SER A 113 -4.70 -13.45 13.42
N GLY A 114 -4.66 -12.21 12.98
CA GLY A 114 -5.83 -11.43 12.57
C GLY A 114 -6.67 -12.03 11.44
N PHE A 115 -6.11 -12.79 10.50
CA PHE A 115 -6.88 -13.51 9.46
C PHE A 115 -7.05 -15.01 9.73
N ASP A 116 -6.46 -15.51 10.83
CA ASP A 116 -6.68 -16.88 11.26
C ASP A 116 -7.94 -16.95 12.12
N TYR A 117 -9.07 -17.19 11.47
CA TYR A 117 -10.38 -17.27 12.11
C TYR A 117 -10.48 -18.44 13.10
N THR A 118 -9.66 -19.47 12.94
CA THR A 118 -9.73 -20.70 13.76
C THR A 118 -9.29 -20.45 15.20
N SER A 119 -8.39 -19.48 15.43
CA SER A 119 -7.93 -19.10 16.76
C SER A 119 -8.82 -18.07 17.48
N ALA A 120 -9.95 -17.66 16.89
CA ALA A 120 -10.86 -16.66 17.44
C ALA A 120 -11.85 -17.22 18.47
N THR A 121 -11.35 -17.99 19.45
CA THR A 121 -12.16 -18.88 20.33
C THR A 121 -12.93 -18.20 21.47
N SER A 122 -12.86 -16.87 21.60
CA SER A 122 -13.58 -16.14 22.64
C SER A 122 -13.98 -14.75 22.20
N THR A 123 -15.04 -14.21 22.79
CA THR A 123 -15.48 -12.82 22.57
C THR A 123 -14.35 -11.81 22.76
N LYS A 124 -13.50 -12.00 23.79
CA LYS A 124 -12.36 -11.10 24.05
C LYS A 124 -11.35 -11.08 22.90
N ILE A 125 -11.06 -12.25 22.31
CA ILE A 125 -10.14 -12.34 21.15
C ILE A 125 -10.80 -11.71 19.93
N ILE A 126 -12.07 -12.04 19.66
CA ILE A 126 -12.83 -11.50 18.53
C ILE A 126 -12.90 -9.97 18.61
N ASP A 127 -13.27 -9.42 19.77
CA ASP A 127 -13.40 -7.97 19.97
C ASP A 127 -12.06 -7.26 19.78
N ARG A 128 -10.98 -7.79 20.34
CA ARG A 128 -9.62 -7.26 20.10
C ARG A 128 -9.28 -7.23 18.61
N ARG A 129 -9.58 -8.30 17.86
CA ARG A 129 -9.30 -8.34 16.41
C ARG A 129 -10.18 -7.39 15.62
N LEU A 130 -11.44 -7.23 15.99
CA LEU A 130 -12.34 -6.24 15.41
C LEU A 130 -11.84 -4.81 15.64
N GLU A 131 -11.30 -4.51 16.83
CA GLU A 131 -10.69 -3.21 17.13
C GLU A 131 -9.45 -2.94 16.26
N GLU A 132 -8.54 -3.92 16.13
CA GLU A 132 -7.36 -3.77 15.27
C GLU A 132 -7.74 -3.67 13.78
N LEU A 133 -8.75 -4.43 13.33
CA LEU A 133 -9.29 -4.33 11.97
C LEU A 133 -9.87 -2.94 11.68
N ALA A 134 -10.60 -2.35 12.64
CA ALA A 134 -11.15 -1.00 12.49
C ALA A 134 -10.06 0.07 12.36
N LYS A 135 -8.92 -0.10 13.05
CA LYS A 135 -7.75 0.78 12.87
C LYS A 135 -7.17 0.65 11.46
N LEU A 136 -7.02 -0.57 10.94
CA LEU A 136 -6.56 -0.83 9.58
C LEU A 136 -7.47 -0.21 8.52
N GLU A 137 -8.78 -0.37 8.68
CA GLU A 137 -9.77 0.23 7.80
C GLU A 137 -9.62 1.74 7.72
N LYS A 138 -9.53 2.41 8.88
CA LYS A 138 -9.34 3.87 8.94
C LYS A 138 -8.05 4.32 8.26
N LEU A 139 -6.96 3.57 8.44
CA LEU A 139 -5.68 3.87 7.77
C LEU A 139 -5.79 3.68 6.25
N ASN A 140 -6.45 2.60 5.80
CA ASN A 140 -6.71 2.35 4.40
C ASN A 140 -7.58 3.43 3.75
N GLU A 141 -8.65 3.87 4.44
CA GLU A 141 -9.50 4.98 3.99
C GLU A 141 -8.69 6.27 3.81
N GLY A 142 -7.82 6.60 4.77
CA GLY A 142 -6.92 7.74 4.69
C GLY A 142 -5.99 7.66 3.47
N LEU A 143 -5.37 6.50 3.26
CA LEU A 143 -4.52 6.24 2.10
C LEU A 143 -5.27 6.34 0.77
N LEU A 144 -6.46 5.73 0.69
CA LEU A 144 -7.29 5.79 -0.53
C LEU A 144 -7.72 7.22 -0.84
N LYS A 145 -8.18 7.97 0.17
CA LYS A 145 -8.55 9.37 0.02
C LYS A 145 -7.37 10.20 -0.48
N ARG A 146 -6.18 10.01 0.09
CA ARG A 146 -4.97 10.69 -0.35
C ARG A 146 -4.58 10.30 -1.77
N ALA A 147 -4.67 9.01 -2.11
CA ALA A 147 -4.39 8.52 -3.45
C ALA A 147 -5.31 9.15 -4.50
N ILE A 148 -6.58 9.36 -4.16
CA ILE A 148 -7.56 10.02 -5.03
C ILE A 148 -7.24 11.51 -5.17
N SER A 149 -6.82 12.20 -4.09
CA SER A 149 -6.55 13.65 -4.13
C SER A 149 -5.28 14.05 -4.88
N LEU A 150 -4.37 13.11 -5.16
CA LEU A 150 -3.05 13.40 -5.75
C LEU A 150 -3.09 14.24 -7.03
N GLU A 151 -4.08 14.03 -7.91
CA GLU A 151 -4.21 14.79 -9.16
C GLU A 151 -4.47 16.28 -8.88
N THR A 152 -5.36 16.58 -7.94
CA THR A 152 -5.64 17.95 -7.54
C THR A 152 -4.48 18.55 -6.74
N ASP A 153 -3.85 17.74 -5.88
CA ASP A 153 -2.71 18.18 -5.05
C ASP A 153 -1.52 18.57 -5.93
N ILE A 154 -1.21 17.80 -6.99
CA ILE A 154 -0.06 18.12 -7.85
C ILE A 154 -0.28 19.40 -8.65
N GLU A 155 -1.50 19.65 -9.13
CA GLU A 155 -1.81 20.88 -9.85
C GLU A 155 -1.64 22.11 -8.95
N ALA A 156 -2.09 22.02 -7.69
CA ALA A 156 -1.93 23.09 -6.71
C ALA A 156 -0.45 23.34 -6.39
N VAL A 157 0.33 22.28 -6.16
CA VAL A 157 1.77 22.37 -5.89
C VAL A 157 2.52 22.97 -7.07
N LEU A 158 2.20 22.56 -8.31
CA LEU A 158 2.83 23.11 -9.52
C LEU A 158 2.52 24.58 -9.72
N LYS A 159 1.26 25.01 -9.50
CA LYS A 159 0.87 26.43 -9.58
C LYS A 159 1.61 27.30 -8.56
N ALA A 160 1.91 26.75 -7.38
CA ALA A 160 2.68 27.44 -6.34
C ALA A 160 4.20 27.34 -6.55
N SER A 161 4.66 26.50 -7.48
CA SER A 161 6.08 26.30 -7.75
C SER A 161 6.68 27.45 -8.55
N LYS A 162 8.02 27.55 -8.53
CA LYS A 162 8.77 28.50 -9.37
C LYS A 162 9.02 27.98 -10.80
N MET A 163 8.42 26.85 -11.18
CA MET A 163 8.61 26.24 -12.49
C MET A 163 7.91 27.06 -13.57
N SER A 164 8.53 27.16 -14.74
CA SER A 164 7.90 27.75 -15.93
C SER A 164 6.72 26.91 -16.43
N ALA A 165 5.82 27.51 -17.21
CA ALA A 165 4.66 26.80 -17.77
C ALA A 165 5.05 25.54 -18.59
N GLY A 166 6.17 25.60 -19.33
CA GLY A 166 6.69 24.45 -20.10
C GLY A 166 7.22 23.33 -19.20
N GLU A 167 7.88 23.66 -18.09
CA GLU A 167 8.35 22.70 -17.10
C GLU A 167 7.16 22.07 -16.34
N GLN A 168 6.15 22.85 -15.97
CA GLN A 168 4.92 22.35 -15.35
C GLN A 168 4.18 21.37 -16.27
N ALA A 169 4.02 21.70 -17.55
CA ALA A 169 3.36 20.81 -18.52
C ALA A 169 4.13 19.50 -18.71
N SER A 170 5.46 19.57 -18.76
CA SER A 170 6.33 18.39 -18.89
C SER A 170 6.25 17.51 -17.64
N PHE A 171 6.21 18.11 -16.44
CA PHE A 171 6.03 17.41 -15.18
C PHE A 171 4.66 16.70 -15.13
N LEU A 172 3.57 17.41 -15.44
CA LEU A 172 2.21 16.86 -15.43
C LEU A 172 2.10 15.64 -16.35
N LYS A 173 2.69 15.70 -17.55
CA LYS A 173 2.69 14.56 -18.48
C LYS A 173 3.37 13.32 -17.87
N GLY A 174 4.52 13.49 -17.22
CA GLY A 174 5.22 12.41 -16.52
C GLY A 174 4.42 11.86 -15.34
N PHE A 175 3.82 12.76 -14.56
CA PHE A 175 2.98 12.42 -13.42
C PHE A 175 1.73 11.62 -13.83
N GLN A 176 1.03 12.04 -14.89
CA GLN A 176 -0.17 11.36 -15.43
C GLN A 176 0.11 9.91 -15.87
N SER A 177 1.27 9.63 -16.46
CA SER A 177 1.66 8.24 -16.79
C SER A 177 1.67 7.36 -15.54
N SER A 178 2.14 7.90 -14.43
CA SER A 178 2.21 7.18 -13.16
C SER A 178 0.89 7.14 -12.40
N MET A 179 0.02 8.14 -12.61
CA MET A 179 -1.37 8.12 -12.16
C MET A 179 -2.10 6.91 -12.72
N ASN A 180 -1.96 6.66 -14.02
CA ASN A 180 -2.64 5.56 -14.71
C ASN A 180 -2.02 4.19 -14.41
N GLY A 181 -0.71 4.12 -14.18
CA GLY A 181 -0.03 2.89 -13.83
C GLY A 181 -0.05 2.60 -12.32
N ARG A 182 0.98 3.08 -11.62
CA ARG A 182 1.32 2.68 -10.24
C ARG A 182 0.32 3.20 -9.21
N ILE A 183 -0.11 4.46 -9.33
CA ILE A 183 -1.08 5.07 -8.41
C ILE A 183 -2.47 4.46 -8.64
N GLY A 184 -2.85 4.22 -9.90
CA GLY A 184 -4.08 3.51 -10.26
C GLY A 184 -4.14 2.11 -9.66
N ALA A 185 -3.04 1.34 -9.72
CA ALA A 185 -2.96 0.04 -9.09
C ALA A 185 -3.10 0.08 -7.56
N MET A 186 -2.47 1.06 -6.90
CA MET A 186 -2.67 1.26 -5.46
C MET A 186 -4.11 1.62 -5.13
N ARG A 187 -4.75 2.55 -5.86
CA ARG A 187 -6.16 2.88 -5.67
C ARG A 187 -7.03 1.62 -5.76
N ALA A 188 -6.77 0.77 -6.75
CA ALA A 188 -7.47 -0.51 -6.92
C ALA A 188 -7.25 -1.44 -5.71
N VAL A 189 -6.02 -1.60 -5.25
CA VAL A 189 -5.71 -2.46 -4.09
C VAL A 189 -6.35 -1.94 -2.80
N ARG A 190 -6.25 -0.64 -2.50
CA ARG A 190 -6.88 -0.04 -1.31
C ARG A 190 -8.41 -0.11 -1.36
N THR A 191 -9.00 -0.03 -2.55
CA THR A 191 -10.45 -0.27 -2.75
C THR A 191 -10.81 -1.73 -2.46
N LEU A 192 -9.97 -2.68 -2.85
CA LEU A 192 -10.15 -4.09 -2.55
C LEU A 192 -9.94 -4.39 -1.06
N ASP A 193 -8.98 -3.74 -0.40
CA ASP A 193 -8.77 -3.84 1.05
C ASP A 193 -10.02 -3.39 1.83
N ALA A 194 -10.66 -2.30 1.42
CA ALA A 194 -11.91 -1.85 2.04
C ALA A 194 -13.01 -2.92 1.97
N ARG A 195 -13.11 -3.64 0.84
CA ARG A 195 -14.05 -4.77 0.69
C ARG A 195 -13.64 -5.98 1.52
N LEU A 196 -12.34 -6.28 1.58
CA LEU A 196 -11.80 -7.34 2.41
C LEU A 196 -12.20 -7.13 3.88
N TYR A 197 -12.04 -5.92 4.40
CA TYR A 197 -12.38 -5.60 5.78
C TYR A 197 -13.86 -5.76 6.10
N VAL A 198 -14.75 -5.45 5.15
CA VAL A 198 -16.20 -5.72 5.29
C VAL A 198 -16.46 -7.22 5.45
N GLU A 199 -15.82 -8.07 4.64
CA GLU A 199 -16.02 -9.53 4.73
C GLU A 199 -15.42 -10.10 6.02
N VAL A 200 -14.22 -9.66 6.41
CA VAL A 200 -13.53 -10.08 7.63
C VAL A 200 -14.32 -9.68 8.87
N ARG A 201 -14.84 -8.45 8.92
CA ARG A 201 -15.76 -8.00 9.98
C ARG A 201 -17.02 -8.87 10.02
N GLY A 202 -17.56 -9.22 8.86
CA GLY A 202 -18.70 -10.12 8.73
C GLY A 202 -18.43 -11.52 9.30
N ILE A 203 -17.25 -12.08 9.05
CA ILE A 203 -16.83 -13.35 9.65
C ILE A 203 -16.75 -13.22 11.17
N TYR A 204 -16.03 -12.21 11.68
CA TYR A 204 -15.89 -12.04 13.14
C TYR A 204 -17.22 -11.75 13.84
N GLY A 205 -18.11 -10.97 13.23
CA GLY A 205 -19.47 -10.76 13.72
C GLY A 205 -20.24 -12.08 13.80
N GLN A 206 -20.19 -12.90 12.76
CA GLN A 206 -20.83 -14.21 12.76
C GLN A 206 -20.26 -15.16 13.82
N LEU A 207 -18.93 -15.24 13.95
CA LEU A 207 -18.28 -16.08 14.97
C LEU A 207 -18.65 -15.65 16.40
N ARG A 208 -18.84 -14.33 16.60
CA ARG A 208 -19.29 -13.77 17.87
C ARG A 208 -20.75 -14.13 18.16
N GLU A 209 -21.63 -14.02 17.18
CA GLU A 209 -23.07 -14.36 17.32
C GLU A 209 -23.29 -15.86 17.54
N GLN A 210 -22.44 -16.69 16.95
CA GLN A 210 -22.50 -18.16 17.04
C GLN A 210 -21.55 -18.74 18.08
N LEU A 211 -21.08 -17.94 19.05
CA LEU A 211 -20.11 -18.41 20.03
C LEU A 211 -20.61 -19.68 20.76
N GLY A 212 -19.76 -20.70 20.80
CA GLY A 212 -20.10 -22.01 21.37
C GLY A 212 -20.90 -22.94 20.45
N LYS A 213 -21.31 -22.47 19.27
CA LYS A 213 -22.03 -23.23 18.22
C LYS A 213 -21.19 -23.46 16.97
N TRP A 214 -19.89 -23.25 17.09
CA TRP A 214 -18.90 -23.57 16.08
C TRP A 214 -17.68 -24.18 16.76
N ALA A 215 -16.95 -25.01 16.03
CA ALA A 215 -15.75 -25.68 16.49
C ALA A 215 -14.73 -25.79 15.37
N VAL A 216 -13.45 -25.88 15.74
CA VAL A 216 -12.37 -26.17 14.80
C VAL A 216 -12.08 -27.67 14.84
N LYS A 217 -12.17 -28.33 13.69
CA LYS A 217 -11.82 -29.75 13.50
C LYS A 217 -10.82 -29.85 12.36
N GLU A 218 -9.64 -30.42 12.61
CA GLU A 218 -8.58 -30.57 11.59
C GLU A 218 -8.27 -29.25 10.86
N ASP A 219 -8.16 -28.16 11.63
CA ASP A 219 -7.97 -26.79 11.15
C ASP A 219 -9.14 -26.21 10.32
N VAL A 220 -10.28 -26.88 10.27
CA VAL A 220 -11.49 -26.41 9.58
C VAL A 220 -12.51 -25.89 10.59
N LEU A 221 -13.00 -24.67 10.36
CA LEU A 221 -14.09 -24.10 11.13
C LEU A 221 -15.42 -24.70 10.69
N THR A 222 -16.12 -25.33 11.63
CA THR A 222 -17.40 -26.02 11.43
C THR A 222 -18.47 -25.38 12.31
N PHE A 223 -19.71 -25.27 11.83
CA PHE A 223 -20.86 -24.75 12.58
C PHE A 223 -21.84 -25.88 12.88
N GLU A 224 -22.59 -25.76 13.98
CA GLU A 224 -23.71 -26.66 14.28
C GLU A 224 -24.92 -26.45 13.35
N ASP A 225 -25.07 -25.22 12.84
CA ASP A 225 -26.13 -24.81 11.90
C ASP A 225 -25.56 -24.69 10.47
N ASP A 226 -26.07 -25.51 9.55
CA ASP A 226 -25.68 -25.52 8.14
C ASP A 226 -25.92 -24.16 7.44
N ALA A 227 -26.94 -23.41 7.87
CA ALA A 227 -27.18 -22.07 7.35
C ALA A 227 -26.03 -21.11 7.71
N GLN A 228 -25.49 -21.23 8.93
CA GLN A 228 -24.33 -20.45 9.35
C GLN A 228 -23.07 -20.89 8.59
N ALA A 229 -22.86 -22.20 8.41
CA ALA A 229 -21.76 -22.72 7.62
C ALA A 229 -21.79 -22.16 6.18
N THR A 230 -22.98 -22.08 5.57
CA THR A 230 -23.17 -21.54 4.22
C THR A 230 -22.80 -20.06 4.14
N ILE A 231 -23.23 -19.25 5.11
CA ILE A 231 -22.88 -17.82 5.18
C ILE A 231 -21.37 -17.64 5.30
N TYR A 232 -20.72 -18.41 6.19
CA TYR A 232 -19.29 -18.33 6.42
C TYR A 232 -18.51 -18.71 5.15
N ASN A 233 -18.84 -19.84 4.52
CA ASN A 233 -18.17 -20.30 3.30
C ASN A 233 -18.32 -19.28 2.16
N SER A 234 -19.50 -18.68 2.02
CA SER A 234 -19.73 -17.62 1.03
C SER A 234 -18.86 -16.38 1.26
N ARG A 235 -18.57 -16.02 2.53
CA ARG A 235 -17.62 -14.94 2.86
C ARG A 235 -16.19 -15.32 2.46
N ILE A 236 -15.76 -16.55 2.76
CA ILE A 236 -14.45 -17.06 2.38
C ILE A 236 -14.26 -17.03 0.86
N GLU A 237 -15.25 -17.46 0.09
CA GLU A 237 -15.23 -17.38 -1.37
C GLU A 237 -15.04 -15.94 -1.86
N ARG A 238 -15.78 -14.97 -1.31
CA ARG A 238 -15.61 -13.55 -1.66
C ARG A 238 -14.23 -13.01 -1.30
N ILE A 239 -13.67 -13.41 -0.16
CA ILE A 239 -12.30 -13.06 0.24
C ILE A 239 -11.28 -13.60 -0.77
N ASN A 240 -11.44 -14.85 -1.23
CA ASN A 240 -10.55 -15.43 -2.24
C ASN A 240 -10.59 -14.66 -3.56
N VAL A 241 -11.80 -14.29 -4.03
CA VAL A 241 -11.96 -13.45 -5.23
C VAL A 241 -11.32 -12.07 -5.04
N ILE A 242 -11.41 -11.48 -3.85
CA ILE A 242 -10.74 -10.22 -3.54
C ILE A 242 -9.22 -10.39 -3.61
N ALA A 243 -8.67 -11.44 -3.01
CA ALA A 243 -7.23 -11.71 -3.01
C ALA A 243 -6.66 -11.91 -4.42
N GLU A 244 -7.33 -12.67 -5.28
CA GLU A 244 -6.94 -12.85 -6.68
C GLU A 244 -6.91 -11.51 -7.43
N ARG A 245 -7.91 -10.65 -7.21
CA ARG A 245 -7.95 -9.32 -7.83
C ARG A 245 -6.85 -8.41 -7.30
N GLN A 246 -6.51 -8.51 -6.02
CA GLN A 246 -5.39 -7.78 -5.43
C GLN A 246 -4.08 -8.20 -6.07
N GLU A 247 -3.86 -9.49 -6.28
CA GLU A 247 -2.67 -10.02 -6.93
C GLU A 247 -2.54 -9.49 -8.37
N VAL A 248 -3.63 -9.51 -9.16
CA VAL A 248 -3.63 -8.96 -10.52
C VAL A 248 -3.29 -7.46 -10.52
N ALA A 249 -3.88 -6.68 -9.60
CA ALA A 249 -3.60 -5.25 -9.49
C ALA A 249 -2.14 -4.98 -9.09
N GLN A 250 -1.59 -5.77 -8.16
CA GLN A 250 -0.19 -5.68 -7.74
C GLN A 250 0.78 -6.02 -8.89
N ARG A 251 0.54 -7.10 -9.64
CA ARG A 251 1.37 -7.47 -10.80
C ARG A 251 1.38 -6.35 -11.85
N ARG A 252 0.20 -5.78 -12.16
CA ARG A 252 0.11 -4.61 -13.06
C ARG A 252 0.92 -3.42 -12.56
N ALA A 253 0.98 -3.17 -11.25
CA ALA A 253 1.80 -2.09 -10.69
C ALA A 253 3.30 -2.29 -10.95
N LEU A 254 3.74 -3.54 -10.96
CA LEU A 254 5.14 -3.95 -11.13
C LEU A 254 5.55 -4.03 -12.61
N ASP A 255 4.62 -4.40 -13.49
CA ASP A 255 4.86 -4.57 -14.93
C ASP A 255 4.82 -3.25 -15.73
N VAL A 256 4.51 -2.12 -15.09
CA VAL A 256 4.57 -0.78 -15.72
C VAL A 256 6.02 -0.40 -15.96
N LYS A 257 6.46 -0.63 -17.21
CA LYS A 257 7.72 -0.16 -17.82
C LYS A 257 7.78 1.36 -17.81
#